data_AF-A0A350QDC0-F1
#
_entry.id   AF-A0A350QDC0-F1
#
_cell.length_a   1.000
_cell.length_b   1.000
_cell.length_c   1.000
_cell.angle_alpha   90.00
_cell.angle_beta   90.00
_cell.angle_gamma   90.00
#
_symmetry.space_group_name_H-M   'P 1'
#
loop_
_entity.id
_entity.type
_entity.pdbx_description
1 polymer ?
#
loop_
_entity_poly.entity_id
_entity_poly.type
_entity_poly.pdbx_seq_one_letter_code
_entity_poly.pdbx_strand_id
1 'polypeptide(L)'
;MKYSAIAALTVSMVLSVSAYADKAVGSGPNPFSDCGIGAALFPEHKVLAVTSNVIWDIGTTAVTSATASPETCSGKNVDAAAFILNSYDSIIEDTARGEGEHLAALMNILEVAPAKQAQVIDDVRNQMSLHIADESYNAADKREKSQQYYFTVISAVTSA
;
A
#
# COMPACT_ATOMS: atom_id res chain seq x y z
N MET A 1 -27.82 37.75 43.87
CA MET A 1 -28.79 37.92 42.77
C MET A 1 -28.12 38.69 41.64
N LYS A 2 -27.94 38.06 40.48
CA LYS A 2 -28.10 38.62 39.12
C LYS A 2 -27.63 37.56 38.12
N TYR A 3 -28.61 36.82 37.59
CA TYR A 3 -28.45 35.94 36.43
C TYR A 3 -28.60 36.80 35.17
N SER A 4 -27.74 36.58 34.18
CA SER A 4 -27.92 37.00 32.77
C SER A 4 -27.05 36.03 31.96
N ALA A 5 -27.58 34.93 31.40
CA ALA A 5 -28.40 34.82 30.19
C ALA A 5 -27.57 34.84 28.88
N ILE A 6 -27.56 33.67 28.20
CA ILE A 6 -27.50 33.45 26.73
C ILE A 6 -26.10 33.65 26.11
N ALA A 7 -25.49 32.71 25.36
CA ALA A 7 -26.02 31.98 24.21
C ALA A 7 -25.35 30.60 24.04
N ALA A 8 -26.16 29.57 23.82
CA ALA A 8 -25.70 28.28 23.31
C ALA A 8 -25.51 28.41 21.79
N LEU A 9 -24.26 28.39 21.33
CA LEU A 9 -23.92 28.33 19.90
C LEU A 9 -23.79 26.86 19.52
N THR A 10 -24.87 26.25 19.05
CA THR A 10 -24.84 24.92 18.43
C THR A 10 -24.26 25.03 17.02
N VAL A 11 -22.96 24.78 16.89
CA VAL A 11 -22.30 24.62 15.59
C VAL A 11 -22.62 23.22 15.06
N SER A 12 -23.64 23.11 14.22
CA SER A 12 -23.88 21.92 13.40
C SER A 12 -22.83 21.87 12.30
N MET A 13 -21.75 21.12 12.53
CA MET A 13 -20.73 20.84 11.52
C MET A 13 -21.24 19.73 10.61
N VAL A 14 -21.86 20.10 9.50
CA VAL A 14 -22.28 19.16 8.45
C VAL A 14 -21.03 18.81 7.63
N LEU A 15 -20.34 17.73 8.00
CA LEU A 15 -19.26 17.16 7.20
C LEU A 15 -19.85 16.27 6.10
N SER A 16 -20.21 16.88 4.97
CA SER A 16 -20.43 16.15 3.72
C SER A 16 -19.09 16.02 2.99
N VAL A 17 -18.29 15.01 3.36
CA VAL A 17 -17.12 14.59 2.57
C VAL A 17 -17.50 13.31 1.83
N SER A 18 -18.08 13.47 0.64
CA SER A 18 -18.19 12.38 -0.34
C SER A 18 -17.00 12.49 -1.29
N ALA A 19 -15.82 12.08 -0.82
CA ALA A 19 -14.65 11.90 -1.68
C ALA A 19 -14.57 10.44 -2.12
N TYR A 20 -15.43 10.04 -3.07
CA TYR A 20 -15.23 8.79 -3.79
C TYR A 20 -14.22 9.06 -4.90
N ALA A 21 -12.97 8.66 -4.68
CA ALA A 21 -11.95 8.67 -5.72
C ALA A 21 -12.28 7.57 -6.76
N ASP A 22 -12.38 7.96 -8.03
CA ASP A 22 -12.34 7.07 -9.20
C ASP A 22 -11.12 6.14 -9.09
N LYS A 23 -11.31 4.86 -8.77
CA LYS A 23 -10.20 3.90 -8.68
C LYS A 23 -10.18 2.98 -9.89
N ALA A 24 -9.18 3.17 -10.76
CA ALA A 24 -8.79 2.21 -11.79
C ALA A 24 -7.48 1.51 -11.43
N VAL A 25 -7.45 0.21 -11.77
CA VAL A 25 -6.40 -0.82 -11.67
C VAL A 25 -5.86 -1.09 -10.25
N GLY A 26 -6.28 -2.23 -9.68
CA GLY A 26 -6.04 -2.59 -8.27
C GLY A 26 -7.16 -2.13 -7.33
N SER A 27 -8.42 -2.20 -7.78
CA SER A 27 -9.66 -1.60 -7.23
C SER A 27 -10.00 -1.88 -5.76
N GLY A 28 -9.13 -2.58 -5.04
CA GLY A 28 -9.14 -2.66 -3.58
C GLY A 28 -8.53 -1.41 -2.92
N PRO A 29 -8.61 -1.32 -1.59
CA PRO A 29 -7.88 -0.35 -0.81
C PRO A 29 -6.37 -0.47 -1.04
N ASN A 30 -5.67 0.67 -1.04
CA ASN A 30 -4.22 0.71 -1.10
C ASN A 30 -3.62 0.05 0.16
N PRO A 31 -2.80 -1.02 0.04
CA PRO A 31 -2.23 -1.69 1.20
C PRO A 31 -1.41 -0.77 2.13
N PHE A 32 -0.79 0.27 1.56
CA PHE A 32 0.04 1.20 2.29
C PHE A 32 -0.78 2.28 3.00
N SER A 33 -1.72 2.95 2.32
CA SER A 33 -2.47 4.10 2.86
C SER A 33 -3.86 3.79 3.40
N ASP A 34 -4.50 2.73 2.92
CA ASP A 34 -5.91 2.45 3.24
C ASP A 34 -6.01 1.25 4.21
N CYS A 35 -5.11 0.28 4.09
CA CYS A 35 -5.12 -0.93 4.91
C CYS A 35 -4.14 -0.95 6.07
N GLY A 36 -3.05 -0.16 5.99
CA GLY A 36 -1.98 -0.24 6.98
C GLY A 36 -1.24 -1.58 6.92
N ILE A 37 0.04 -1.53 6.58
CA ILE A 37 0.83 -2.74 6.33
C ILE A 37 1.19 -3.52 7.61
N GLY A 38 0.99 -2.90 8.77
CA GLY A 38 1.35 -3.45 10.09
C GLY A 38 0.62 -4.75 10.44
N ALA A 39 -0.61 -4.94 9.96
CA ALA A 39 -1.33 -6.20 10.14
C ALA A 39 -0.69 -7.37 9.38
N ALA A 40 -0.12 -7.10 8.20
CA ALA A 40 0.63 -8.10 7.45
C ALA A 40 2.05 -8.33 8.01
N LEU A 41 2.64 -7.32 8.66
CA LEU A 41 3.94 -7.44 9.32
C LEU A 41 3.86 -8.19 10.67
N PHE A 42 2.75 -8.08 11.38
CA PHE A 42 2.57 -8.66 12.72
C PHE A 42 1.27 -9.46 12.83
N PRO A 43 1.09 -10.54 12.04
CA PRO A 43 -0.18 -11.28 11.96
C PRO A 43 -0.61 -11.86 13.31
N GLU A 44 0.35 -12.33 14.12
CA GLU A 44 0.10 -12.96 15.43
C GLU A 44 0.08 -11.96 16.60
N HIS A 45 0.48 -10.71 16.37
CA HIS A 45 0.70 -9.73 17.43
C HIS A 45 -0.12 -8.47 17.19
N LYS A 46 -1.42 -8.55 17.48
CA LYS A 46 -2.41 -7.48 17.27
C LYS A 46 -1.97 -6.11 17.82
N VAL A 47 -1.30 -6.08 18.98
CA VAL A 47 -0.77 -4.84 19.56
C VAL A 47 0.36 -4.27 18.69
N LEU A 48 1.26 -5.11 18.18
CA LEU A 48 2.34 -4.71 17.29
C LEU A 48 1.84 -4.31 15.90
N ALA A 49 0.78 -4.98 15.40
CA ALA A 49 0.11 -4.58 14.16
C ALA A 49 -0.51 -3.18 14.27
N VAL A 50 -1.18 -2.89 15.39
CA VAL A 50 -1.78 -1.57 15.65
C VAL A 50 -0.71 -0.50 15.86
N THR A 51 0.32 -0.77 16.67
CA THR A 51 1.38 0.22 16.91
C THR A 51 2.22 0.47 15.66
N SER A 52 2.50 -0.55 14.85
CA SER A 52 3.21 -0.37 13.57
C SER A 52 2.37 0.41 12.57
N ASN A 53 1.05 0.20 12.49
CA ASN A 53 0.17 1.06 11.69
C ASN A 53 0.17 2.53 12.14
N VAL A 54 0.48 2.82 13.42
CA VAL A 54 0.62 4.18 13.96
C VAL A 54 2.03 4.76 13.71
N ILE A 55 3.04 3.92 13.53
CA ILE A 55 4.43 4.34 13.26
C ILE A 55 4.67 4.54 11.76
N TRP A 56 4.14 3.65 10.92
CA TRP A 56 4.31 3.65 9.46
C TRP A 56 3.27 4.50 8.73
N ASP A 57 2.26 4.96 9.46
CA ASP A 57 1.23 5.86 8.97
C ASP A 57 0.92 6.87 10.07
N ILE A 58 0.62 8.12 9.72
CA ILE A 58 0.39 9.20 10.68
C ILE A 58 -0.95 8.96 11.41
N GLY A 59 -0.99 7.96 12.31
CA GLY A 59 -2.07 7.55 13.23
C GLY A 59 -3.47 7.28 12.68
N THR A 60 -3.83 7.81 11.51
CA THR A 60 -5.19 7.94 10.99
C THR A 60 -5.59 6.74 10.15
N THR A 61 -4.63 6.07 9.50
CA THR A 61 -4.88 4.84 8.75
C THR A 61 -5.18 3.64 9.65
N ALA A 62 -4.67 3.59 10.88
CA ALA A 62 -5.05 2.56 11.86
C ALA A 62 -6.58 2.50 12.11
N VAL A 63 -7.27 3.64 11.95
CA VAL A 63 -8.72 3.75 12.12
C VAL A 63 -9.48 3.28 10.86
N THR A 64 -8.92 3.54 9.67
CA THR A 64 -9.47 3.06 8.39
C THR A 64 -9.31 1.55 8.23
N SER A 65 -8.15 0.98 8.62
CA SER A 65 -7.90 -0.47 8.61
C SER A 65 -8.86 -1.26 9.51
N ALA A 66 -9.30 -0.65 10.63
CA ALA A 66 -10.22 -1.26 11.57
C ALA A 66 -11.69 -1.19 11.12
N THR A 67 -12.01 -0.33 10.14
CA THR A 67 -13.36 -0.13 9.62
C THR A 67 -13.57 -0.73 8.23
N ALA A 68 -12.50 -0.97 7.48
CA ALA A 68 -12.51 -1.81 6.29
C ALA A 68 -12.76 -3.28 6.69
N SER A 69 -13.68 -3.97 5.99
CA SER A 69 -13.94 -5.39 6.25
C SER A 69 -12.65 -6.21 6.05
N PRO A 70 -12.42 -7.30 6.81
CA PRO A 70 -11.21 -8.13 6.70
C PRO A 70 -10.93 -8.58 5.26
N GLU A 71 -11.98 -8.90 4.50
CA GLU A 71 -11.95 -9.23 3.06
C GLU A 71 -11.32 -8.12 2.19
N THR A 72 -11.43 -6.87 2.62
CA THR A 72 -11.02 -5.67 1.86
C THR A 72 -9.53 -5.38 2.06
N CYS A 73 -8.97 -5.69 3.23
CA CYS A 73 -7.57 -5.43 3.60
C CYS A 73 -6.79 -6.70 3.98
N SER A 74 -7.08 -7.81 3.32
CA SER A 74 -6.32 -9.06 3.44
C SER A 74 -6.11 -9.72 2.08
N GLY A 75 -5.26 -10.75 2.04
CA GLY A 75 -4.99 -11.56 0.85
C GLY A 75 -3.74 -11.13 0.08
N LYS A 76 -3.52 -11.78 -1.06
CA LYS A 76 -2.23 -11.77 -1.77
C LYS A 76 -1.67 -10.40 -2.13
N ASN A 77 -2.53 -9.41 -2.37
CA ASN A 77 -2.09 -8.04 -2.67
C ASN A 77 -1.50 -7.34 -1.45
N VAL A 78 -2.07 -7.57 -0.27
CA VAL A 78 -1.56 -7.04 1.00
C VAL A 78 -0.29 -7.78 1.40
N ASP A 79 -0.25 -9.10 1.20
CA ASP A 79 0.95 -9.91 1.44
C ASP A 79 2.09 -9.52 0.49
N ALA A 80 1.79 -9.27 -0.79
CA ALA A 80 2.75 -8.77 -1.77
C ALA A 80 3.29 -7.40 -1.36
N ALA A 81 2.43 -6.47 -0.94
CA ALA A 81 2.85 -5.16 -0.47
C ALA A 81 3.80 -5.27 0.74
N ALA A 82 3.45 -6.11 1.72
CA ALA A 82 4.27 -6.33 2.91
C ALA A 82 5.61 -6.99 2.57
N PHE A 83 5.59 -7.99 1.68
CA PHE A 83 6.78 -8.63 1.18
C PHE A 83 7.69 -7.63 0.46
N ILE A 84 7.14 -6.79 -0.42
CA ILE A 84 7.88 -5.74 -1.13
C ILE A 84 8.52 -4.80 -0.12
N LEU A 85 7.77 -4.28 0.86
CA LEU A 85 8.34 -3.34 1.84
C LEU A 85 9.52 -3.94 2.60
N ASN A 86 9.41 -5.20 3.03
CA ASN A 86 10.47 -5.87 3.79
C ASN A 86 11.69 -6.22 2.94
N SER A 87 11.48 -6.62 1.69
CA SER A 87 12.51 -7.13 0.78
C SER A 87 12.95 -6.12 -0.29
N TYR A 88 12.51 -4.87 -0.18
CA TYR A 88 12.61 -3.87 -1.25
C TYR A 88 14.03 -3.72 -1.84
N ASP A 89 15.05 -3.70 -0.99
CA ASP A 89 16.43 -3.53 -1.46
C ASP A 89 16.86 -4.72 -2.34
N SER A 90 16.57 -5.95 -1.90
CA SER A 90 16.82 -7.17 -2.66
C SER A 90 15.95 -7.28 -3.91
N ILE A 91 14.68 -6.87 -3.84
CA ILE A 91 13.74 -7.03 -4.96
C ILE A 91 14.05 -6.09 -6.12
N ILE A 92 14.57 -4.89 -5.85
CA ILE A 92 15.03 -3.98 -6.89
C ILE A 92 16.27 -4.52 -7.59
N GLU A 93 17.18 -5.16 -6.86
CA GLU A 93 18.35 -5.81 -7.47
C GLU A 93 17.94 -7.02 -8.33
N ASP A 94 17.05 -7.87 -7.82
CA ASP A 94 16.49 -9.01 -8.58
C ASP A 94 15.73 -8.51 -9.83
N THR A 95 14.95 -7.43 -9.67
CA THR A 95 14.25 -6.78 -10.79
C THR A 95 15.23 -6.25 -11.81
N ALA A 96 16.31 -5.57 -11.41
CA ALA A 96 17.34 -5.05 -12.31
C ALA A 96 18.11 -6.16 -13.03
N ARG A 97 18.23 -7.35 -12.43
CA ARG A 97 18.73 -8.56 -13.11
C ARG A 97 17.71 -9.22 -14.02
N GLY A 98 16.42 -9.08 -13.69
CA GLY A 98 15.29 -9.73 -14.37
C GLY A 98 15.04 -11.15 -13.86
N GLU A 99 15.76 -11.55 -12.82
CA GLU A 99 15.64 -12.84 -12.16
C GLU A 99 16.17 -12.73 -10.74
N GLY A 100 15.69 -13.61 -9.86
CA GLY A 100 16.15 -13.70 -8.48
C GLY A 100 15.09 -14.26 -7.56
N GLU A 101 15.51 -14.61 -6.35
CA GLU A 101 14.67 -15.32 -5.38
C GLU A 101 13.49 -14.46 -4.90
N HIS A 102 13.71 -13.17 -4.63
CA HIS A 102 12.67 -12.29 -4.11
C HIS A 102 11.68 -11.93 -5.20
N LEU A 103 12.16 -11.71 -6.43
CA LEU A 103 11.29 -11.47 -7.57
C LEU A 103 10.42 -12.70 -7.88
N ALA A 104 11.00 -13.90 -7.88
CA ALA A 104 10.27 -15.15 -8.06
C ALA A 104 9.25 -15.38 -6.93
N ALA A 105 9.64 -15.13 -5.67
CA ALA A 105 8.74 -15.20 -4.54
C ALA A 105 7.55 -14.24 -4.69
N LEU A 106 7.79 -13.00 -5.14
CA LEU A 106 6.71 -12.04 -5.39
C LEU A 106 5.76 -12.52 -6.50
N MET A 107 6.27 -13.06 -7.60
CA MET A 107 5.42 -13.64 -8.66
C MET A 107 4.56 -14.79 -8.14
N ASN A 108 5.11 -15.60 -7.23
CA ASN A 108 4.38 -16.68 -6.58
C ASN A 108 3.32 -16.18 -5.59
N ILE A 109 3.63 -15.17 -4.77
CA ILE A 109 2.68 -14.53 -3.85
C ILE A 109 1.49 -13.97 -4.63
N LEU A 110 1.75 -13.31 -5.76
CA LEU A 110 0.71 -12.76 -6.63
C LEU A 110 0.00 -13.82 -7.50
N GLU A 111 0.49 -15.06 -7.45
CA GLU A 111 0.00 -16.21 -8.23
C GLU A 111 0.03 -15.94 -9.74
N VAL A 112 1.09 -15.28 -10.21
CA VAL A 112 1.28 -15.00 -11.64
C VAL A 112 1.57 -16.31 -12.37
N ALA A 113 0.74 -16.65 -13.36
CA ALA A 113 0.88 -17.87 -14.14
C ALA A 113 2.28 -17.94 -14.80
N PRO A 114 2.97 -19.11 -14.80
CA PRO A 114 4.33 -19.23 -15.33
C PRO A 114 4.49 -18.70 -16.77
N ALA A 115 3.47 -18.89 -17.62
CA ALA A 115 3.47 -18.42 -19.00
C ALA A 115 3.48 -16.88 -19.15
N LYS A 116 3.06 -16.14 -18.11
CA LYS A 116 2.99 -14.67 -18.09
C LYS A 116 4.14 -14.02 -17.33
N GLN A 117 4.88 -14.77 -16.51
CA GLN A 117 5.90 -14.20 -15.62
C GLN A 117 6.98 -13.43 -16.38
N ALA A 118 7.47 -13.94 -17.51
CA ALA A 118 8.50 -13.26 -18.30
C ALA A 118 8.01 -11.88 -18.79
N GLN A 119 6.79 -11.81 -19.33
CA GLN A 119 6.19 -10.55 -19.78
C GLN A 119 6.01 -9.56 -18.62
N VAL A 120 5.46 -10.04 -17.49
CA VAL A 120 5.26 -9.20 -16.30
C VAL A 120 6.59 -8.65 -15.79
N ILE A 121 7.64 -9.48 -15.73
CA ILE A 121 8.97 -9.06 -15.28
C ILE A 121 9.55 -8.00 -16.22
N ASP A 122 9.45 -8.19 -17.53
CA ASP A 122 9.92 -7.21 -18.51
C ASP A 122 9.18 -5.87 -18.40
N ASP A 123 7.86 -5.90 -18.22
CA ASP A 123 7.05 -4.69 -18.03
C ASP A 123 7.44 -3.95 -16.74
N VAL A 124 7.61 -4.68 -15.63
CA VAL A 124 8.06 -4.11 -14.35
C VAL A 124 9.44 -3.47 -14.49
N ARG A 125 10.38 -4.15 -15.14
CA ARG A 125 11.74 -3.63 -15.39
C ARG A 125 11.71 -2.33 -16.18
N ASN A 126 10.93 -2.31 -17.26
CA ASN A 126 10.80 -1.15 -18.13
C ASN A 126 10.23 0.04 -17.36
N GLN A 127 9.14 -0.15 -16.63
CA GLN A 127 8.55 0.91 -15.81
C GLN A 127 9.48 1.37 -14.68
N MET A 128 10.17 0.44 -14.03
CA MET A 128 11.10 0.78 -12.95
C MET A 128 12.28 1.63 -13.44
N SER A 129 12.77 1.36 -14.66
CA SER A 129 13.82 2.19 -15.26
C SER A 129 13.40 3.66 -15.43
N LEU A 130 12.10 3.92 -15.66
CA LEU A 130 11.56 5.28 -15.78
C LEU A 130 11.50 5.97 -14.42
N HIS A 131 11.04 5.26 -13.39
CA HIS A 131 10.98 5.81 -12.04
C HIS A 131 12.38 6.09 -11.46
N ILE A 132 13.36 5.21 -11.68
CA ILE A 132 14.74 5.43 -11.17
C ILE A 132 15.38 6.68 -11.81
N ALA A 133 15.00 7.01 -13.04
CA ALA A 133 15.44 8.24 -13.71
C ALA A 133 14.78 9.51 -13.15
N ASP A 134 13.73 9.38 -12.34
CA ASP A 134 13.02 10.50 -11.72
C ASP A 134 13.67 10.91 -10.39
N GLU A 135 13.99 12.20 -10.24
CA GLU A 135 14.60 12.73 -9.02
C GLU A 135 13.69 12.56 -7.78
N SER A 136 12.37 12.63 -7.97
CA SER A 136 11.40 12.45 -6.88
C SER A 136 11.45 11.03 -6.32
N TYR A 137 11.65 10.03 -7.18
CA TYR A 137 11.82 8.65 -6.75
C TYR A 137 13.11 8.47 -5.96
N ASN A 138 14.22 9.10 -6.39
CA ASN A 138 15.48 8.99 -5.68
C ASN A 138 15.42 9.61 -4.28
N ALA A 139 14.72 10.75 -4.15
CA ALA A 139 14.49 11.44 -2.89
C ALA A 139 13.46 10.78 -1.97
N ALA A 140 12.61 9.90 -2.51
CA ALA A 140 11.57 9.22 -1.75
C ALA A 140 12.15 8.24 -0.71
N ASP A 141 11.40 8.04 0.37
CA ASP A 141 11.77 7.07 1.39
C ASP A 141 11.48 5.62 0.95
N LYS A 142 11.91 4.65 1.75
CA LYS A 142 11.74 3.22 1.44
C LYS A 142 10.26 2.84 1.29
N ARG A 143 9.36 3.43 2.08
CA ARG A 143 7.93 3.12 2.05
C ARG A 143 7.32 3.62 0.75
N GLU A 144 7.61 4.84 0.36
CA GLU A 144 7.13 5.46 -0.87
C GLU A 144 7.66 4.73 -2.10
N LYS A 145 8.96 4.38 -2.11
CA LYS A 145 9.57 3.54 -3.14
C LYS A 145 8.91 2.17 -3.26
N SER A 146 8.65 1.51 -2.12
CA SER A 146 7.96 0.22 -2.07
C SER A 146 6.53 0.30 -2.60
N GLN A 147 5.82 1.39 -2.28
CA GLN A 147 4.47 1.64 -2.77
C GLN A 147 4.45 1.85 -4.30
N GLN A 148 5.39 2.64 -4.84
CA GLN A 148 5.52 2.85 -6.29
C GLN A 148 5.86 1.54 -7.01
N TYR A 149 6.78 0.75 -6.46
CA TYR A 149 7.12 -0.57 -6.98
C TYR A 149 5.91 -1.52 -6.96
N TYR A 150 5.15 -1.55 -5.87
CA TYR A 150 3.91 -2.34 -5.78
C TYR A 150 2.92 -1.98 -6.89
N PHE A 151 2.66 -0.68 -7.11
CA PHE A 151 1.75 -0.27 -8.17
C PHE A 151 2.24 -0.62 -9.57
N THR A 152 3.55 -0.50 -9.81
CA THR A 152 4.21 -0.95 -11.04
C THR A 152 3.93 -2.43 -11.30
N VAL A 153 4.14 -3.29 -10.28
CA VAL A 153 3.90 -4.73 -10.38
C VAL A 153 2.42 -5.06 -10.62
N ILE A 154 1.50 -4.46 -9.88
CA ILE A 154 0.06 -4.72 -10.06
C ILE A 154 -0.41 -4.24 -11.43
N SER A 155 0.08 -3.11 -11.91
CA SER A 155 -0.18 -2.66 -13.28
C SER A 155 0.28 -3.69 -14.30
N ALA A 156 1.52 -4.18 -14.20
CA ALA A 156 2.06 -5.17 -15.12
C ALA A 156 1.29 -6.51 -15.08
N VAL A 157 0.92 -6.99 -13.89
CA VAL A 157 0.15 -8.24 -13.72
C VAL A 157 -1.24 -8.13 -14.33
N THR A 158 -1.88 -6.96 -14.22
CA THR A 158 -3.24 -6.74 -14.74
C THR A 158 -3.26 -6.47 -16.25
N SER A 159 -2.14 -6.02 -16.83
CA SER A 159 -2.00 -5.84 -18.29
C SER A 159 -1.54 -7.09 -19.04
N ALA A 160 -1.05 -8.11 -18.34
CA ALA A 160 -0.53 -9.36 -18.91
C ALA A 160 -1.59 -10.44 -19.19
#